data_AF-A0A4Y3RW34-F1
#
_entry.id   AF-A0A4Y3RW34-F1
#
_cell.length_a   1.000
_cell.length_b   1.000
_cell.length_c   1.000
_cell.angle_alpha   90.00
_cell.angle_beta   90.00
_cell.angle_gamma   90.00
#
_symmetry.space_group_name_H-M   'P 1'
#
loop_
_entity.id
_entity.type
_entity.pdbx_description
1 polymer ?
#
loop_
_entity_poly.entity_id
_entity_poly.type
_entity_poly.pdbx_seq_one_letter_code
_entity_poly.pdbx_strand_id
1 'polypeptide(L)'
;MGGMTRLQEAPPPGGDRDSSATAVHEATTVSTQDKRKRVDARAALGRSLKGALACGATRSLTGGEYETYRSFVRSQGSAPPAGRRLLQLRRRLNHNGLTRAAEGTRAPRVVLYVRTFHGEDPGPVFSQLREVTARKGWAVTHLHHDQLPFGQNPNVPPDEWPGWVAARDQIKRGFADGVLVPNRHHISSNATAYIQELEYIGYRNGFTWLLASESDP
;
A
#
# COMPACT_ATOMS: atom_id res chain seq x y z
N MET A 1 -21.79 -45.07 -60.65
CA MET A 1 -20.87 -46.22 -60.69
C MET A 1 -20.43 -46.51 -59.27
N GLY A 2 -20.63 -47.74 -58.75
CA GLY A 2 -20.24 -48.17 -57.40
C GLY A 2 -20.97 -47.46 -56.23
N GLY A 3 -21.35 -48.11 -55.12
CA GLY A 3 -21.36 -49.53 -54.76
C GLY A 3 -21.86 -49.70 -53.32
N MET A 4 -22.68 -50.70 -53.02
CA MET A 4 -23.11 -51.09 -51.65
C MET A 4 -21.90 -51.67 -50.87
N THR A 5 -21.81 -51.79 -49.53
CA THR A 5 -22.64 -52.56 -48.56
C THR A 5 -21.95 -52.38 -47.17
N ARG A 6 -22.56 -51.83 -46.09
CA ARG A 6 -23.34 -52.46 -44.97
C ARG A 6 -22.52 -53.21 -43.87
N LEU A 7 -22.93 -53.05 -42.60
CA LEU A 7 -22.60 -53.85 -41.36
C LEU A 7 -21.17 -53.64 -40.76
N GLN A 8 -20.88 -53.82 -39.46
CA GLN A 8 -21.66 -54.26 -38.28
C GLN A 8 -21.07 -53.79 -36.91
N GLU A 9 -21.90 -53.82 -35.86
CA GLU A 9 -21.60 -54.16 -34.44
C GLU A 9 -20.74 -53.31 -33.48
N ALA A 10 -20.99 -53.56 -32.18
CA ALA A 10 -20.40 -52.98 -30.96
C ALA A 10 -20.53 -54.02 -29.81
N PRO A 11 -20.21 -53.66 -28.55
CA PRO A 11 -18.93 -53.72 -27.81
C PRO A 11 -18.90 -55.00 -26.89
N PRO A 12 -18.35 -55.06 -25.65
CA PRO A 12 -17.31 -54.32 -24.90
C PRO A 12 -16.13 -55.31 -24.57
N PRO A 13 -15.56 -55.55 -23.36
CA PRO A 13 -15.36 -54.75 -22.12
C PRO A 13 -13.93 -54.79 -21.51
N GLY A 14 -13.72 -54.02 -20.42
CA GLY A 14 -12.86 -54.42 -19.29
C GLY A 14 -11.48 -53.75 -19.15
N GLY A 15 -11.10 -53.38 -17.91
CA GLY A 15 -9.74 -52.92 -17.57
C GLY A 15 -9.66 -51.94 -16.41
N ASP A 16 -9.68 -52.44 -15.17
CA ASP A 16 -9.59 -51.64 -13.95
C ASP A 16 -8.28 -50.85 -13.82
N ARG A 17 -8.34 -49.68 -13.15
CA ARG A 17 -7.22 -49.14 -12.39
C ARG A 17 -7.67 -48.47 -11.10
N ASP A 18 -7.38 -49.15 -9.99
CA ASP A 18 -7.27 -48.53 -8.68
C ASP A 18 -6.28 -47.37 -8.69
N SER A 19 -6.58 -46.32 -7.91
CA SER A 19 -5.60 -45.32 -7.49
C SER A 19 -6.01 -44.69 -6.16
N SER A 20 -5.70 -45.43 -5.11
CA SER A 20 -5.17 -44.99 -3.82
C SER A 20 -5.62 -43.66 -3.21
N ALA A 21 -6.23 -43.79 -2.03
CA ALA A 21 -6.57 -42.73 -1.10
C ALA A 21 -5.46 -41.66 -0.90
N THR A 22 -5.86 -40.39 -0.91
CA THR A 22 -5.10 -39.28 -0.33
C THR A 22 -5.80 -38.83 0.96
N ALA A 23 -5.27 -39.23 2.12
CA ALA A 23 -5.69 -38.72 3.41
C ALA A 23 -4.46 -38.43 4.27
N VAL A 24 -4.08 -37.16 4.37
CA VAL A 24 -3.05 -36.69 5.29
C VAL A 24 -3.71 -35.67 6.22
N HIS A 25 -3.85 -36.04 7.50
CA HIS A 25 -4.21 -35.11 8.56
C HIS A 25 -2.98 -34.30 8.96
N GLU A 26 -3.05 -32.97 8.83
CA GLU A 26 -2.28 -32.07 9.70
C GLU A 26 -3.22 -31.04 10.35
N ALA A 27 -3.44 -31.22 11.64
CA ALA A 27 -4.16 -30.27 12.47
C ALA A 27 -3.15 -29.29 13.11
N THR A 28 -2.97 -28.12 12.51
CA THR A 28 -2.10 -27.08 13.10
C THR A 28 -2.78 -26.42 14.30
N THR A 29 -2.36 -26.81 15.50
CA THR A 29 -2.75 -26.21 16.78
C THR A 29 -2.22 -24.78 16.91
N VAL A 30 -3.04 -23.79 16.57
CA VAL A 30 -2.73 -22.37 16.81
C VAL A 30 -2.68 -22.11 18.32
N SER A 31 -1.47 -21.89 18.85
CA SER A 31 -1.22 -21.72 20.28
C SER A 31 -2.04 -20.58 20.90
N THR A 32 -2.86 -20.94 21.91
CA THR A 32 -3.69 -20.05 22.73
C THR A 32 -2.87 -18.95 23.44
N GLN A 33 -1.55 -19.12 23.54
CA GLN A 33 -0.63 -18.22 24.23
C GLN A 33 -0.41 -16.90 23.49
N ASP A 34 -0.48 -16.90 22.15
CA ASP A 34 -0.33 -15.66 21.34
C ASP A 34 -1.59 -14.77 21.41
N LYS A 35 -2.78 -15.37 21.56
CA LYS A 35 -4.04 -14.62 21.73
C LYS A 35 -4.06 -13.81 23.04
N ARG A 36 -3.48 -14.31 24.13
CA ARG A 36 -3.45 -13.59 25.43
C ARG A 36 -2.55 -12.35 25.38
N LYS A 37 -1.32 -12.47 24.87
CA LYS A 37 -0.39 -11.33 24.72
C LYS A 37 -0.98 -10.14 23.93
N ARG A 38 -1.79 -10.42 22.90
CA ARG A 38 -2.46 -9.39 22.09
C ARG A 38 -3.58 -8.65 22.84
N VAL A 39 -4.22 -9.28 23.82
CA VAL A 39 -5.26 -8.65 24.65
C VAL A 39 -4.64 -7.70 25.67
N ASP A 40 -3.55 -8.13 26.33
CA ASP A 40 -2.89 -7.35 27.38
C ASP A 40 -2.25 -6.06 26.82
N ALA A 41 -1.62 -6.12 25.64
CA ALA A 41 -1.09 -4.95 24.95
C ALA A 41 -2.18 -3.91 24.59
N ARG A 42 -3.37 -4.38 24.19
CA ARG A 42 -4.52 -3.52 23.87
C ARG A 42 -5.09 -2.84 25.13
N ALA A 43 -5.06 -3.52 26.27
CA ALA A 43 -5.47 -2.95 27.56
C ALA A 43 -4.47 -1.94 28.15
N ALA A 44 -3.19 -2.02 27.78
CA ALA A 44 -2.18 -1.02 28.15
C ALA A 44 -2.37 0.30 27.39
N LEU A 45 -2.52 0.25 26.06
CA LEU A 45 -2.75 1.44 25.23
C LEU A 45 -4.01 2.23 25.65
N GLY A 46 -5.11 1.53 25.94
CA GLY A 46 -6.38 2.14 26.34
C GLY A 46 -6.37 2.88 27.68
N ARG A 47 -5.33 2.69 28.51
CA ARG A 47 -5.14 3.42 29.78
C ARG A 47 -4.20 4.61 29.64
N SER A 48 -3.15 4.50 28.83
CA SER A 48 -2.21 5.61 28.59
C SER A 48 -2.88 6.81 27.89
N LEU A 49 -3.68 6.55 26.84
CA LEU A 49 -4.36 7.60 26.07
C LEU A 49 -5.44 8.37 26.87
N LYS A 50 -6.01 7.78 27.93
CA LYS A 50 -6.99 8.48 28.78
C LYS A 50 -6.36 9.56 29.67
N GLY A 51 -5.06 9.47 29.98
CA GLY A 51 -4.38 10.47 30.81
C GLY A 51 -4.05 11.77 30.09
N ALA A 52 -3.84 11.72 28.76
CA ALA A 52 -3.42 12.88 27.96
C ALA A 52 -4.58 13.82 27.56
N LEU A 53 -5.84 13.37 27.66
CA LEU A 53 -7.03 14.12 27.22
C LEU A 53 -7.46 15.26 28.15
N ALA A 54 -6.73 15.52 29.24
CA ALA A 54 -7.13 16.47 30.29
C ALA A 54 -6.55 17.90 30.15
N CYS A 55 -5.61 18.17 29.24
CA CYS A 55 -5.03 19.50 29.04
C CYS A 55 -4.89 19.86 27.55
N GLY A 56 -5.68 20.83 27.10
CA GLY A 56 -5.62 21.38 25.74
C GLY A 56 -4.38 22.26 25.54
N ALA A 57 -3.25 21.64 25.20
CA ALA A 57 -2.04 22.33 24.75
C ALA A 57 -1.55 21.70 23.44
N THR A 58 -1.53 22.49 22.37
CA THR A 58 -0.93 22.12 21.08
C THR A 58 0.57 21.95 21.25
N ARG A 59 1.01 20.72 21.53
CA ARG A 59 2.41 20.40 21.77
C ARG A 59 3.05 19.90 20.46
N SER A 60 4.00 20.68 19.94
CA SER A 60 4.84 20.25 18.82
C SER A 60 5.56 18.95 19.20
N LEU A 61 5.40 17.91 18.41
CA LEU A 61 5.97 16.60 18.68
C LEU A 61 7.51 16.69 18.68
N THR A 62 8.12 16.13 19.71
CA THR A 62 9.56 16.04 19.91
C THR A 62 10.12 14.75 19.28
N GLY A 63 11.45 14.65 19.14
CA GLY A 63 12.10 13.55 18.41
C GLY A 63 11.73 12.12 18.89
N GLY A 64 11.30 11.95 20.14
CA GLY A 64 10.86 10.65 20.67
C GLY A 64 9.50 10.18 20.12
N GLU A 65 8.63 11.09 19.70
CA GLU A 65 7.30 10.75 19.15
C GLU A 65 7.41 10.28 17.69
N TYR A 66 8.40 10.76 16.93
CA TYR A 66 8.74 10.21 15.61
C TYR A 66 9.35 8.80 15.70
N GLU A 67 10.19 8.54 16.71
CA GLU A 67 10.71 7.19 16.96
C GLU A 67 9.59 6.24 17.42
N THR A 68 8.52 6.77 18.05
CA THR A 68 7.31 6.01 18.38
C THR A 68 6.50 5.66 17.12
N TYR A 69 6.30 6.59 16.17
CA TYR A 69 5.69 6.29 14.87
C TYR A 69 6.50 5.24 14.09
N ARG A 70 7.82 5.41 14.01
CA ARG A 70 8.73 4.42 13.40
C ARG A 70 8.71 3.07 14.11
N SER A 71 8.59 3.05 15.44
CA SER A 71 8.49 1.81 16.22
C SER A 71 7.14 1.12 16.05
N PHE A 72 6.03 1.87 15.92
CA PHE A 72 4.72 1.31 15.60
C PHE A 72 4.73 0.64 14.22
N VAL A 73 5.30 1.31 13.21
CA VAL A 73 5.44 0.77 11.85
C VAL A 73 6.36 -0.47 11.87
N ARG A 74 7.58 -0.38 12.43
CA ARG A 74 8.48 -1.55 12.65
C ARG A 74 7.82 -2.71 13.41
N SER A 75 6.92 -2.44 14.35
CA SER A 75 6.23 -3.47 15.14
C SER A 75 5.22 -4.31 14.34
N GLN A 76 4.87 -3.88 13.12
CA GLN A 76 4.07 -4.67 12.17
C GLN A 76 4.88 -5.81 11.50
N GLY A 77 6.21 -5.82 11.66
CA GLY A 77 7.05 -7.00 11.48
C GLY A 77 7.84 -7.09 10.17
N SER A 78 8.90 -7.90 10.25
CA SER A 78 9.82 -8.36 9.19
C SER A 78 9.32 -8.14 7.75
N ALA A 79 10.07 -7.34 6.99
CA ALA A 79 9.78 -7.00 5.59
C ALA A 79 9.47 -8.25 4.74
N PRO A 80 8.20 -8.48 4.34
CA PRO A 80 7.84 -9.71 3.63
C PRO A 80 8.47 -9.74 2.23
N PRO A 81 8.61 -10.92 1.60
CA PRO A 81 9.02 -11.04 0.19
C PRO A 81 8.15 -10.19 -0.77
N ALA A 82 6.91 -9.91 -0.38
CA ALA A 82 6.02 -8.97 -1.08
C ALA A 82 6.58 -7.54 -1.14
N GLY A 83 7.22 -7.03 -0.07
CA GLY A 83 7.76 -5.66 -0.03
C GLY A 83 8.84 -5.42 -1.09
N ARG A 84 9.77 -6.36 -1.23
CA ARG A 84 10.83 -6.30 -2.26
C ARG A 84 10.27 -6.38 -3.68
N ARG A 85 9.24 -7.20 -3.90
CA ARG A 85 8.53 -7.30 -5.19
C ARG A 85 7.78 -6.01 -5.55
N LEU A 86 7.09 -5.40 -4.58
CA LEU A 86 6.41 -4.11 -4.74
C LEU A 86 7.40 -2.99 -5.07
N LEU A 87 8.53 -2.90 -4.35
CA LEU A 87 9.59 -1.94 -4.65
C LEU A 87 10.15 -2.11 -6.08
N GLN A 88 10.39 -3.35 -6.53
CA GLN A 88 10.83 -3.62 -7.90
C GLN A 88 9.77 -3.20 -8.94
N LEU A 89 8.50 -3.51 -8.69
CA LEU A 89 7.39 -3.11 -9.55
C LEU A 89 7.26 -1.58 -9.65
N ARG A 90 7.29 -0.87 -8.52
CA ARG A 90 7.24 0.60 -8.50
C ARG A 90 8.42 1.21 -9.24
N ARG A 91 9.64 0.68 -9.06
CA ARG A 91 10.82 1.13 -9.83
C ARG A 91 10.64 0.96 -11.33
N ARG A 92 10.09 -0.18 -11.77
CA ARG A 92 9.78 -0.45 -13.19
C ARG A 92 8.74 0.53 -13.74
N LEU A 93 7.62 0.72 -13.03
CA LEU A 93 6.53 1.59 -13.46
C LEU A 93 6.91 3.08 -13.43
N ASN A 94 7.72 3.50 -12.48
CA ASN A 94 8.24 4.86 -12.38
C ASN A 94 9.28 5.20 -13.46
N HIS A 95 9.88 4.21 -14.15
CA HIS A 95 11.07 4.43 -14.98
C HIS A 95 10.85 5.53 -16.01
N ASN A 96 9.82 5.40 -16.86
CA ASN A 96 9.50 6.40 -17.88
C ASN A 96 9.20 7.78 -17.30
N GLY A 97 8.48 7.86 -16.18
CA GLY A 97 8.15 9.13 -15.53
C GLY A 97 9.37 9.83 -14.95
N LEU A 98 10.27 9.08 -14.30
CA LEU A 98 11.52 9.63 -13.76
C LEU A 98 12.53 10.00 -14.86
N THR A 99 12.62 9.22 -15.94
CA THR A 99 13.46 9.55 -17.10
C THR A 99 13.00 10.86 -17.76
N ARG A 100 11.69 10.98 -18.09
CA ARG A 100 11.13 12.23 -18.65
C ARG A 100 11.27 13.42 -17.71
N ALA A 101 11.21 13.19 -16.39
CA ALA A 101 11.43 14.22 -15.39
C ALA A 101 12.91 14.66 -15.30
N ALA A 102 13.87 13.77 -15.56
CA ALA A 102 15.30 14.08 -15.56
C ALA A 102 15.79 14.70 -16.88
N GLU A 103 15.20 14.32 -18.02
CA GLU A 103 15.52 14.86 -19.35
C GLU A 103 14.81 16.20 -19.65
N GLY A 104 13.82 16.58 -18.84
CA GLY A 104 13.04 17.79 -19.01
C GLY A 104 13.82 19.07 -18.70
N THR A 105 13.56 20.14 -19.46
CA THR A 105 14.15 21.47 -19.24
C THR A 105 13.61 22.23 -18.02
N ARG A 106 12.67 21.64 -17.27
CA ARG A 106 12.02 22.24 -16.10
C ARG A 106 12.10 21.30 -14.90
N ALA A 107 12.06 21.88 -13.70
CA ALA A 107 11.91 21.13 -12.46
C ALA A 107 10.70 20.15 -12.53
N PRO A 108 10.87 18.89 -12.10
CA PRO A 108 9.77 17.95 -11.95
C PRO A 108 8.72 18.49 -10.99
N ARG A 109 7.47 18.53 -11.44
CA ARG A 109 6.31 18.98 -10.66
C ARG A 109 5.73 17.80 -9.90
N VAL A 110 5.50 17.97 -8.61
CA VAL A 110 4.98 16.89 -7.76
C VAL A 110 3.82 17.35 -6.88
N VAL A 111 2.88 16.44 -6.69
CA VAL A 111 1.86 16.55 -5.65
C VAL A 111 2.39 15.91 -4.38
N LEU A 112 2.10 16.51 -3.22
CA LEU A 112 2.30 15.86 -1.93
C LEU A 112 0.98 15.29 -1.45
N TYR A 113 0.97 14.04 -1.01
CA TYR A 113 -0.23 13.39 -0.48
C TYR A 113 0.05 12.69 0.86
N VAL A 114 -0.84 12.93 1.83
CA VAL A 114 -0.78 12.33 3.18
C VAL A 114 -2.18 11.87 3.58
N ARG A 115 -2.29 10.64 4.05
CA ARG A 115 -3.49 10.13 4.76
C ARG A 115 -3.21 10.03 6.26
N THR A 116 -4.07 10.56 7.14
CA THR A 116 -3.88 10.47 8.60
C THR A 116 -5.07 9.81 9.30
N PHE A 117 -4.92 9.42 10.57
CA PHE A 117 -6.05 9.01 11.41
C PHE A 117 -6.83 10.23 11.94
N HIS A 118 -8.04 10.00 12.44
CA HIS A 118 -8.88 11.06 13.00
C HIS A 118 -8.16 11.84 14.12
N GLY A 119 -7.99 13.15 13.90
CA GLY A 119 -7.37 14.07 14.86
C GLY A 119 -5.85 14.18 14.76
N GLU A 120 -5.20 13.49 13.82
CA GLU A 120 -3.77 13.63 13.54
C GLU A 120 -3.51 14.78 12.54
N ASP A 121 -2.65 15.73 12.93
CA ASP A 121 -2.17 16.82 12.08
C ASP A 121 -1.22 16.30 10.97
N PRO A 122 -1.52 16.49 9.67
CA PRO A 122 -0.64 16.12 8.58
C PRO A 122 0.55 17.07 8.38
N GLY A 123 0.54 18.26 9.01
CA GLY A 123 1.55 19.32 8.85
C GLY A 123 3.00 18.86 8.99
N PRO A 124 3.39 18.19 10.09
CA PRO A 124 4.74 17.68 10.29
C PRO A 124 5.20 16.70 9.19
N VAL A 125 4.27 15.92 8.64
CA VAL A 125 4.53 14.97 7.55
C VAL A 125 4.71 15.69 6.22
N PHE A 126 3.88 16.70 5.93
CA PHE A 126 4.07 17.56 4.76
C PHE A 126 5.41 18.32 4.80
N SER A 127 5.88 18.76 5.97
CA SER A 127 7.21 19.38 6.11
C SER A 127 8.33 18.44 5.67
N GLN A 128 8.31 17.17 6.10
CA GLN A 128 9.28 16.15 5.68
C GLN A 128 9.23 15.90 4.16
N LEU A 129 8.02 15.84 3.59
CA LEU A 129 7.84 15.69 2.13
C LEU A 129 8.40 16.91 1.38
N ARG A 130 8.15 18.14 1.86
CA ARG A 130 8.69 19.38 1.29
C ARG A 130 10.21 19.42 1.31
N GLU A 131 10.84 19.03 2.41
CA GLU A 131 12.31 18.92 2.47
C GLU A 131 12.87 17.97 1.39
N VAL A 132 12.22 16.82 1.16
CA VAL A 132 12.64 15.89 0.11
C VAL A 132 12.48 16.50 -1.27
N THR A 133 11.41 17.25 -1.53
CA THR A 133 11.26 17.98 -2.80
C THR A 133 12.34 19.04 -2.99
N ALA A 134 12.64 19.82 -1.95
CA ALA A 134 13.67 20.86 -2.00
C ALA A 134 15.06 20.26 -2.28
N ARG A 135 15.45 19.19 -1.56
CA ARG A 135 16.72 18.46 -1.80
C ARG A 135 16.82 17.84 -3.19
N LYS A 136 15.70 17.64 -3.89
CA LYS A 136 15.66 17.07 -5.25
C LYS A 136 15.46 18.11 -6.36
N GLY A 137 15.30 19.39 -6.02
CA GLY A 137 14.92 20.42 -6.99
C GLY A 137 13.55 20.18 -7.63
N TRP A 138 12.62 19.53 -6.91
CA TRP A 138 11.27 19.24 -7.38
C TRP A 138 10.29 20.32 -6.93
N ALA A 139 9.44 20.79 -7.84
CA ALA A 139 8.46 21.84 -7.59
C ALA A 139 7.16 21.24 -7.04
N VAL A 140 6.77 21.61 -5.82
CA VAL A 140 5.47 21.21 -5.26
C VAL A 140 4.35 22.02 -5.91
N THR A 141 3.37 21.36 -6.53
CA THR A 141 2.21 22.04 -7.14
C THR A 141 0.98 22.03 -6.24
N HIS A 142 0.68 20.90 -5.59
CA HIS A 142 -0.50 20.73 -4.75
C HIS A 142 -0.19 19.89 -3.50
N LEU A 143 -0.94 20.14 -2.44
CA LEU A 143 -0.99 19.31 -1.24
C LEU A 143 -2.40 18.74 -1.12
N HIS A 144 -2.53 17.43 -0.99
CA HIS A 144 -3.80 16.76 -0.75
C HIS A 144 -3.72 15.91 0.51
N HIS A 145 -4.77 15.98 1.33
CA HIS A 145 -4.86 15.28 2.61
C HIS A 145 -6.21 14.57 2.70
N ASP A 146 -6.18 13.37 3.26
CA ASP A 146 -7.36 12.61 3.63
C ASP A 146 -7.25 12.16 5.09
N GLN A 147 -8.36 12.16 5.81
CA GLN A 147 -8.41 11.76 7.22
C GLN A 147 -9.35 10.57 7.37
N LEU A 148 -8.83 9.43 7.87
CA LEU A 148 -9.63 8.24 8.16
C LEU A 148 -10.60 8.57 9.31
N PRO A 149 -11.94 8.51 9.09
CA PRO A 149 -12.92 8.77 10.13
C PRO A 149 -12.78 7.80 11.31
N PHE A 150 -13.17 8.26 12.51
CA PHE A 150 -13.03 7.47 13.72
C PHE A 150 -13.79 6.13 13.62
N GLY A 151 -13.09 5.03 13.87
CA GLY A 151 -13.67 3.68 13.81
C GLY A 151 -13.81 3.07 12.40
N GLN A 152 -13.42 3.76 11.32
CA GLN A 152 -13.44 3.17 9.98
C GLN A 152 -12.26 2.21 9.71
N ASN A 153 -12.49 1.31 8.75
CA ASN A 153 -11.50 0.33 8.29
C ASN A 153 -10.39 1.03 7.45
N PRO A 154 -9.10 0.94 7.80
CA PRO A 154 -8.02 1.60 7.04
C PRO A 154 -7.79 1.03 5.62
N ASN A 155 -8.54 -0.02 5.24
CA ASN A 155 -8.49 -0.67 3.94
C ASN A 155 -9.61 -0.20 2.97
N VAL A 156 -10.24 0.96 3.20
CA VAL A 156 -11.12 1.58 2.19
C VAL A 156 -10.35 1.73 0.86
N PRO A 157 -10.95 1.36 -0.29
CA PRO A 157 -10.35 1.52 -1.62
C PRO A 157 -9.74 2.92 -1.88
N PRO A 158 -8.61 3.02 -2.61
CA PRO A 158 -7.95 4.29 -2.93
C PRO A 158 -8.85 5.34 -3.59
N ASP A 159 -9.77 4.90 -4.44
CA ASP A 159 -10.69 5.73 -5.22
C ASP A 159 -11.85 6.35 -4.42
N GLU A 160 -12.08 5.91 -3.18
CA GLU A 160 -13.01 6.55 -2.26
C GLU A 160 -12.39 7.72 -1.46
N TRP A 161 -11.07 7.96 -1.58
CA TRP A 161 -10.34 9.02 -0.88
C TRP A 161 -10.23 10.30 -1.73
N PRO A 162 -10.96 11.40 -1.40
CA PRO A 162 -11.03 12.57 -2.26
C PRO A 162 -9.69 13.26 -2.51
N GLY A 163 -8.81 13.34 -1.51
CA GLY A 163 -7.46 13.87 -1.65
C GLY A 163 -6.57 13.02 -2.55
N TRP A 164 -6.64 11.70 -2.44
CA TRP A 164 -5.94 10.79 -3.37
C TRP A 164 -6.47 10.89 -4.81
N VAL A 165 -7.80 10.95 -4.98
CA VAL A 165 -8.43 11.15 -6.30
C VAL A 165 -8.00 12.48 -6.91
N ALA A 166 -7.95 13.56 -6.12
CA ALA A 166 -7.44 14.85 -6.58
C ALA A 166 -5.96 14.75 -7.01
N ALA A 167 -5.10 14.07 -6.22
CA ALA A 167 -3.70 13.86 -6.56
C ALA A 167 -3.51 13.10 -7.88
N ARG A 168 -4.31 12.04 -8.12
CA ARG A 168 -4.34 11.31 -9.39
C ARG A 168 -4.76 12.21 -10.55
N ASP A 169 -5.78 13.05 -10.34
CA ASP A 169 -6.32 13.90 -11.41
C ASP A 169 -5.31 15.00 -11.82
N GLN A 170 -4.47 15.50 -10.90
CA GLN A 170 -3.35 16.39 -11.23
C GLN A 170 -2.31 15.71 -12.16
N ILE A 171 -2.00 14.43 -11.95
CA ILE A 171 -1.10 13.66 -12.83
C ILE A 171 -1.79 13.40 -14.18
N LYS A 172 -3.05 12.93 -14.16
CA LYS A 172 -3.85 12.65 -15.36
C LYS A 172 -4.02 13.86 -16.28
N ARG A 173 -4.14 15.07 -15.72
CA ARG A 173 -4.24 16.34 -16.47
C ARG A 173 -2.89 16.93 -16.87
N GLY A 174 -1.77 16.31 -16.49
CA GLY A 174 -0.43 16.81 -16.79
C GLY A 174 -0.03 18.06 -16.00
N PHE A 175 -0.64 18.31 -14.85
CA PHE A 175 -0.23 19.38 -13.91
C PHE A 175 0.87 18.94 -12.96
N ALA A 176 1.01 17.63 -12.74
CA ALA A 176 2.12 17.03 -12.00
C ALA A 176 2.73 15.86 -12.78
N ASP A 177 4.03 15.64 -12.60
CA ASP A 177 4.80 14.55 -13.18
C ASP A 177 4.90 13.35 -12.21
N GLY A 178 4.57 13.56 -10.93
CA GLY A 178 4.51 12.50 -9.93
C GLY A 178 3.85 12.90 -8.62
N VAL A 179 3.77 11.94 -7.70
CA VAL A 179 3.26 12.13 -6.34
C VAL A 179 4.27 11.64 -5.30
N LEU A 180 4.43 12.40 -4.24
CA LEU A 180 5.22 12.04 -3.06
C LEU A 180 4.30 11.71 -1.91
N VAL A 181 4.57 10.56 -1.29
CA VAL A 181 3.78 9.99 -0.21
C VAL A 181 4.73 9.47 0.88
N PRO A 182 4.40 9.45 2.17
CA PRO A 182 5.34 8.99 3.19
C PRO A 182 5.69 7.51 3.03
N ASN A 183 4.71 6.64 2.83
CA ASN A 183 4.88 5.21 2.57
C ASN A 183 3.63 4.65 1.86
N ARG A 184 3.64 3.37 1.47
CA ARG A 184 2.52 2.73 0.76
C ARG A 184 1.17 2.81 1.51
N HIS A 185 1.16 2.80 2.84
CA HIS A 185 -0.06 2.71 3.67
C HIS A 185 -0.91 3.97 3.66
N HIS A 186 -0.38 5.10 3.17
CA HIS A 186 -1.20 6.28 2.90
C HIS A 186 -2.01 6.14 1.61
N ILE A 187 -1.53 5.36 0.62
CA ILE A 187 -2.28 4.99 -0.59
C ILE A 187 -3.18 3.78 -0.30
N SER A 188 -2.59 2.64 0.06
CA SER A 188 -3.31 1.46 0.52
C SER A 188 -2.43 0.50 1.31
N SER A 189 -3.02 -0.11 2.34
CA SER A 189 -2.44 -1.28 3.02
C SER A 189 -2.69 -2.58 2.24
N ASN A 190 -3.67 -2.61 1.32
CA ASN A 190 -3.96 -3.74 0.46
C ASN A 190 -3.00 -3.74 -0.74
N ALA A 191 -2.24 -4.83 -0.91
CA ALA A 191 -1.24 -4.94 -1.96
C ALA A 191 -1.82 -4.86 -3.38
N THR A 192 -3.00 -5.45 -3.63
CA THR A 192 -3.66 -5.43 -4.94
C THR A 192 -4.11 -4.03 -5.30
N ALA A 193 -4.75 -3.33 -4.37
CA ALA A 193 -5.17 -1.94 -4.58
C ALA A 193 -3.96 -1.01 -4.77
N TYR A 194 -2.89 -1.21 -3.99
CA TYR A 194 -1.64 -0.47 -4.17
C TYR A 194 -1.00 -0.69 -5.56
N ILE A 195 -1.01 -1.93 -6.07
CA ILE A 195 -0.52 -2.25 -7.43
C ILE A 195 -1.34 -1.51 -8.49
N GLN A 196 -2.67 -1.55 -8.41
CA GLN A 196 -3.56 -0.85 -9.35
C GLN A 196 -3.28 0.66 -9.41
N GLU A 197 -3.01 1.29 -8.27
CA GLU A 197 -2.66 2.71 -8.20
C GLU A 197 -1.26 3.02 -8.76
N LEU A 198 -0.27 2.15 -8.55
CA LEU A 198 1.04 2.26 -9.20
C LEU A 198 0.93 2.14 -10.73
N GLU A 199 0.12 1.20 -11.22
CA GLU A 199 -0.11 0.98 -12.64
C GLU A 199 -0.88 2.16 -13.27
N TYR A 200 -1.89 2.70 -12.57
CA TYR A 200 -2.61 3.91 -12.98
C TYR A 200 -1.67 5.11 -13.19
N ILE A 201 -0.72 5.33 -12.27
CA ILE A 201 0.24 6.42 -12.34
C ILE A 201 1.29 6.16 -13.43
N GLY A 202 1.86 4.95 -13.46
CA GLY A 202 2.89 4.55 -14.44
C GLY A 202 2.39 4.60 -15.89
N TYR A 203 1.15 4.19 -16.15
CA TYR A 203 0.51 4.25 -17.48
C TYR A 203 0.43 5.68 -18.04
N ARG A 204 0.39 6.70 -17.15
CA ARG A 204 0.37 8.13 -17.53
C ARG A 204 1.76 8.73 -17.66
N ASN A 205 2.82 7.91 -17.60
CA ASN A 205 4.21 8.32 -17.43
C ASN A 205 4.42 9.20 -16.19
N GLY A 206 3.62 8.99 -15.13
CA GLY A 206 3.86 9.60 -13.83
C GLY A 206 4.79 8.73 -12.97
N PHE A 207 5.25 9.25 -11.83
CA PHE A 207 5.99 8.46 -10.84
C PHE A 207 5.43 8.57 -9.42
N THR A 208 5.56 7.50 -8.63
CA THR A 208 5.25 7.46 -7.20
C THR A 208 6.54 7.39 -6.38
N TRP A 209 6.82 8.43 -5.59
CA TRP A 209 7.98 8.47 -4.69
C TRP A 209 7.54 8.31 -3.23
N LEU A 210 8.26 7.48 -2.48
CA LEU A 210 8.00 7.21 -1.06
C LEU A 210 9.14 7.73 -0.18
N LEU A 211 8.84 8.18 1.05
CA LEU A 211 9.86 8.46 2.07
C LEU A 211 10.44 7.18 2.66
N ALA A 212 9.57 6.25 3.04
CA ALA A 212 9.89 4.87 3.42
C ALA A 212 9.40 3.92 2.32
N SER A 213 10.30 3.06 1.85
CA SER A 213 10.07 2.09 0.80
C SER A 213 9.14 0.95 1.25
N GLU A 214 8.64 0.18 0.29
CA GLU A 214 7.82 -1.00 0.54
C GLU A 214 8.59 -2.16 1.20
N SER A 215 9.91 -2.05 1.28
CA SER A 215 10.81 -2.94 2.01
C SER A 215 11.20 -2.44 3.40
N ASP A 216 10.82 -1.22 3.77
CA ASP A 216 10.98 -0.73 5.14
C ASP A 216 9.78 -1.23 5.98
N PRO A 217 10.01 -1.89 7.13
CA PRO A 217 8.97 -2.45 7.98
C PRO A 217 8.23 -1.36 8.78
#